data_AF-A0A3A9A8Q7-F1
#
_entry.id   AF-A0A3A9A8Q7-F1
#
_cell.length_a   1.000
_cell.length_b   1.000
_cell.length_c   1.000
_cell.angle_alpha   90.00
_cell.angle_beta   90.00
_cell.angle_gamma   90.00
#
_symmetry.space_group_name_H-M   'P 1'
#
loop_
_entity.id
_entity.type
_entity.pdbx_description
1 polymer ?
#
loop_
_entity_poly.entity_id
_entity_poly.type
_entity_poly.pdbx_seq_one_letter_code
_entity_poly.pdbx_strand_id
1 'polypeptide(L)'
;MFRKSRLPGFMRWWIERPPAKEQAYYKKMLDMFGVGNTRMAFAKKESIRNQFYSDLVTPIKNGISVPGTTVHIFYAVKMGKQYLKRYKKHFKAPDIRRHDLQHEELLVCYPQQWAEEVRNCCRIFPKSSKGEKENEQT
;
A
#
# COMPACT_ATOMS: atom_id res chain seq x y z
N MET A 1 -2.53 18.92 -15.46
CA MET A 1 -2.79 17.88 -16.50
C MET A 1 -1.45 17.61 -17.15
N PHE A 2 -0.81 16.47 -16.87
CA PHE A 2 0.43 16.07 -17.54
C PHE A 2 0.10 15.81 -19.02
N ARG A 3 0.11 16.87 -19.85
CA ARG A 3 -0.16 16.81 -21.29
C ARG A 3 0.95 16.09 -22.07
N LYS A 4 2.04 15.70 -21.40
CA LYS A 4 3.08 14.85 -21.93
C LYS A 4 3.33 13.80 -20.87
N SER A 5 3.40 12.54 -21.26
CA SER A 5 3.87 11.38 -20.48
C SER A 5 5.33 11.50 -20.00
N ARG A 6 5.85 12.73 -19.84
CA ARG A 6 7.22 13.07 -19.47
C ARG A 6 7.20 14.02 -18.27
N LEU A 7 8.08 13.75 -17.31
CA LEU A 7 8.31 14.59 -16.14
C LEU A 7 8.85 15.97 -16.55
N PRO A 8 8.36 17.06 -15.93
CA PRO A 8 8.98 18.39 -16.01
C PRO A 8 10.47 18.35 -15.61
N GLY A 9 11.28 19.22 -16.22
CA GLY A 9 12.74 19.24 -16.00
C GLY A 9 13.13 19.40 -14.52
N PHE A 10 12.43 20.27 -13.78
CA PHE A 10 12.67 20.44 -12.35
C PHE A 10 12.43 19.13 -11.58
N MET A 11 11.34 18.41 -11.86
CA MET A 11 10.99 17.15 -11.20
C MET A 11 12.06 16.08 -11.44
N ARG A 12 12.60 16.03 -12.66
CA ARG A 12 13.68 15.09 -13.00
C ARG A 12 14.94 15.37 -12.19
N TRP A 13 15.30 16.64 -12.05
CA TRP A 13 16.40 17.06 -11.18
C TRP A 13 16.18 16.71 -9.70
N TRP A 14 14.95 16.85 -9.17
CA TRP A 14 14.63 16.42 -7.80
C TRP A 14 14.77 14.90 -7.59
N ILE A 15 14.52 14.10 -8.62
CA ILE A 15 14.63 12.63 -8.56
C ILE A 15 16.09 12.17 -8.67
N GLU A 16 16.95 12.93 -9.36
CA GLU A 16 18.36 12.58 -9.60
C GLU A 16 19.31 13.03 -8.48
N ARG A 17 18.87 13.95 -7.60
CA ARG A 17 19.63 14.42 -6.43
C ARG A 17 19.85 13.39 -5.30
N PRO A 18 18.87 12.56 -4.91
CA PRO A 18 18.98 11.64 -3.78
C PRO A 18 19.94 10.46 -4.08
N PRO A 19 20.38 9.70 -3.06
CA PRO A 19 21.20 8.51 -3.26
C PRO A 19 20.47 7.43 -4.07
N ALA A 20 21.23 6.58 -4.78
CA ALA A 20 20.71 5.63 -5.78
C ALA A 20 19.52 4.75 -5.30
N LYS A 21 19.51 4.37 -4.02
CA LYS A 21 18.41 3.60 -3.41
C LYS A 21 17.09 4.36 -3.40
N GLU A 22 17.11 5.65 -3.09
CA GLU A 22 15.92 6.51 -3.10
C GLU A 22 15.47 6.82 -4.53
N GLN A 23 16.41 6.97 -5.46
CA GLN A 23 16.07 7.12 -6.89
C GLN A 23 15.29 5.91 -7.41
N ALA A 24 15.71 4.69 -7.03
CA ALA A 24 15.01 3.46 -7.41
C ALA A 24 13.59 3.40 -6.85
N TYR A 25 13.40 3.85 -5.60
CA TYR A 25 12.08 4.02 -4.99
C TYR A 25 11.22 5.03 -5.77
N TYR A 26 11.72 6.24 -6.04
CA TYR A 26 10.99 7.26 -6.79
C TYR A 26 10.63 6.78 -8.20
N LYS A 27 11.54 6.08 -8.88
CA LYS A 27 11.29 5.53 -10.21
C LYS A 27 10.19 4.47 -10.20
N LYS A 28 10.16 3.58 -9.20
CA LYS A 28 9.08 2.59 -9.04
C LYS A 28 7.73 3.25 -8.74
N MET A 29 7.72 4.27 -7.86
CA MET A 29 6.51 5.06 -7.59
C MET A 29 5.97 5.69 -8.88
N LEU A 30 6.84 6.34 -9.67
CA LEU A 30 6.45 7.00 -10.91
C LEU A 30 5.90 6.01 -11.95
N ASP A 31 6.48 4.81 -12.08
CA ASP A 31 5.93 3.77 -12.95
C ASP A 31 4.54 3.29 -12.49
N MET A 32 4.35 3.08 -11.18
CA MET A 32 3.06 2.68 -10.61
C MET A 32 1.98 3.74 -10.85
N PHE A 33 2.30 5.03 -10.70
CA PHE A 33 1.39 6.14 -10.99
C PHE A 33 1.27 6.47 -12.50
N GLY A 34 1.87 5.66 -13.35
CA GLY A 34 1.69 5.69 -14.79
C GLY A 34 2.47 6.77 -15.54
N VAL A 35 3.53 7.30 -14.94
CA VAL A 35 4.40 8.27 -15.62
C VAL A 35 5.20 7.54 -16.70
N GLY A 36 4.94 7.87 -17.96
CA GLY A 36 5.61 7.26 -19.11
C GLY A 36 4.92 6.00 -19.65
N ASN A 37 3.80 5.57 -19.05
CA ASN A 37 2.98 4.46 -19.55
C ASN A 37 1.49 4.87 -19.63
N THR A 38 0.64 4.00 -20.17
CA THR A 38 -0.81 4.22 -20.27
C THR A 38 -1.61 3.53 -19.16
N ARG A 39 -0.95 2.96 -18.14
CA ARG A 39 -1.61 2.15 -17.10
C ARG A 39 -2.69 2.93 -16.34
N MET A 40 -2.54 4.24 -16.20
CA MET A 40 -3.51 5.12 -15.53
C MET A 40 -4.46 5.85 -16.50
N ALA A 41 -4.54 5.45 -17.77
CA ALA A 41 -5.41 6.10 -18.76
C ALA A 41 -6.91 6.05 -18.39
N PHE A 42 -7.32 5.09 -17.54
CA PHE A 42 -8.68 4.98 -17.02
C PHE A 42 -9.02 6.05 -15.96
N ALA A 43 -8.01 6.65 -15.32
CA ALA A 43 -8.21 7.62 -14.25
C ALA A 43 -8.55 9.01 -14.83
N LYS A 44 -9.84 9.36 -14.80
CA LYS A 44 -10.32 10.68 -15.25
C LYS A 44 -10.03 11.74 -14.20
N LYS A 45 -9.87 13.00 -14.62
CA LYS A 45 -9.74 14.15 -13.71
C LYS A 45 -10.89 14.23 -12.71
N GLU A 46 -12.10 13.91 -13.16
CA GLU A 46 -13.28 13.87 -12.31
C GLU A 46 -13.16 12.83 -11.21
N SER A 47 -12.66 11.63 -11.52
CA SER A 47 -12.39 10.58 -10.53
C SER A 47 -11.40 11.06 -9.46
N ILE A 48 -10.31 11.72 -9.87
CA ILE A 48 -9.33 12.29 -8.94
C ILE A 48 -9.97 13.37 -8.05
N ARG A 49 -10.77 14.28 -8.64
CA ARG A 49 -11.48 15.32 -7.89
C ARG A 49 -12.43 14.70 -6.87
N ASN A 50 -13.20 13.70 -7.27
CA ASN A 50 -14.19 13.07 -6.41
C ASN A 50 -13.52 12.30 -5.26
N GLN A 51 -12.41 11.61 -5.52
CA GLN A 51 -11.62 10.96 -4.47
C GLN A 51 -11.11 11.99 -3.45
N PHE A 52 -10.48 13.08 -3.92
CA PHE A 52 -9.96 14.12 -3.05
C PHE A 52 -11.06 14.81 -2.23
N TYR A 53 -12.20 15.11 -2.86
CA TYR A 53 -13.35 15.69 -2.17
C TYR A 53 -13.90 14.75 -1.10
N SER A 54 -14.09 13.47 -1.44
CA SER A 54 -14.52 12.43 -0.50
C SER A 54 -13.60 12.35 0.71
N ASP A 55 -12.28 12.31 0.51
CA ASP A 55 -11.31 12.23 1.61
C ASP A 55 -11.33 13.46 2.52
N LEU A 56 -11.64 14.64 1.96
CA LEU A 56 -11.76 15.88 2.73
C LEU A 56 -13.02 15.92 3.59
N VAL A 57 -14.16 15.50 3.03
CA VAL A 57 -15.46 15.68 3.68
C VAL A 57 -15.87 14.48 4.52
N THR A 58 -15.25 13.31 4.35
CA THR A 58 -15.63 12.10 5.08
C THR A 58 -15.09 12.14 6.51
N PRO A 59 -15.95 12.31 7.53
CA PRO A 59 -15.49 12.29 8.92
C PRO A 59 -15.12 10.87 9.34
N ILE A 60 -13.94 10.70 9.91
CA ILE A 60 -13.52 9.41 10.48
C ILE A 60 -13.92 9.37 11.95
N LYS A 61 -14.84 8.46 12.28
CA LYS A 61 -15.27 8.23 13.67
C LYS A 61 -14.11 7.71 14.53
N ASN A 62 -14.18 7.91 15.85
CA ASN A 62 -13.25 7.30 16.79
C ASN A 62 -13.75 5.91 17.20
N GLY A 63 -12.83 5.02 17.57
CA GLY A 63 -13.18 3.69 18.09
C GLY A 63 -13.96 2.79 17.13
N ILE A 64 -13.75 2.93 15.82
CA ILE A 64 -14.34 2.08 14.78
C ILE A 64 -14.05 0.61 15.11
N SER A 65 -15.11 -0.19 15.15
CA SER A 65 -15.10 -1.61 15.43
C SER A 65 -16.30 -2.24 14.75
N VAL A 66 -16.07 -3.28 13.94
CA VAL A 66 -17.14 -4.06 13.29
C VAL A 66 -17.04 -5.50 13.80
N PRO A 67 -18.12 -6.06 14.40
CA PRO A 67 -18.11 -7.43 14.92
C PRO A 67 -17.64 -8.44 13.86
N GLY A 68 -16.83 -9.41 14.29
CA GLY A 68 -16.30 -10.45 13.40
C GLY A 68 -15.20 -10.00 12.43
N THR A 69 -14.71 -8.76 12.52
CA THR A 69 -13.63 -8.27 11.65
C THR A 69 -12.43 -7.75 12.46
N THR A 70 -11.25 -7.75 11.84
CA THR A 70 -10.03 -7.15 12.38
C THR A 70 -9.47 -6.18 11.35
N VAL A 71 -9.15 -4.97 11.80
CA VAL A 71 -8.51 -3.96 10.93
C VAL A 71 -7.00 -4.18 10.99
N HIS A 72 -6.42 -4.65 9.90
CA HIS A 72 -4.98 -4.81 9.74
C HIS A 72 -4.37 -3.55 9.12
N ILE A 73 -3.35 -2.98 9.76
CA ILE A 73 -2.71 -1.73 9.33
C ILE A 73 -1.22 -1.98 9.12
N PHE A 74 -0.79 -1.86 7.86
CA PHE A 74 0.63 -1.92 7.50
C PHE A 74 1.24 -0.54 7.75
N TYR A 75 1.85 -0.39 8.92
CA TYR A 75 2.40 0.87 9.40
C TYR A 75 3.86 1.03 8.97
N ALA A 76 4.09 1.95 8.03
CA ALA A 76 5.40 2.45 7.67
C ALA A 76 5.96 3.36 8.78
N VAL A 77 6.96 2.89 9.51
CA VAL A 77 7.51 3.58 10.70
C VAL A 77 8.07 4.97 10.34
N LYS A 78 8.61 5.14 9.13
CA LYS A 78 9.20 6.42 8.67
C LYS A 78 8.17 7.52 8.44
N MET A 79 6.87 7.20 8.40
CA MET A 79 5.80 8.22 8.42
C MET A 79 5.69 8.96 9.75
N GLY A 80 6.26 8.41 10.83
CA GLY A 80 6.29 9.02 12.15
C GLY A 80 5.13 8.61 13.06
N LYS A 81 5.34 8.81 14.37
CA LYS A 81 4.46 8.31 15.45
C LYS A 81 3.05 8.94 15.45
N GLN A 82 2.86 10.08 14.79
CA GLN A 82 1.56 10.74 14.69
C GLN A 82 0.51 9.87 13.98
N TYR A 83 0.92 9.12 12.95
CA TYR A 83 0.02 8.20 12.24
C TYR A 83 -0.33 6.99 13.10
N LEU A 84 0.63 6.46 13.85
CA LEU A 84 0.38 5.40 14.83
C LEU A 84 -0.67 5.82 15.86
N LYS A 85 -0.57 7.05 16.38
CA LYS A 85 -1.57 7.62 17.30
C LYS A 85 -2.94 7.75 16.62
N ARG A 86 -2.98 8.22 15.37
CA ARG A 86 -4.20 8.36 14.58
C ARG A 86 -4.89 7.01 14.38
N TYR A 87 -4.16 5.95 14.03
CA TYR A 87 -4.72 4.60 13.90
C TYR A 87 -5.33 4.09 15.21
N LYS A 88 -4.61 4.24 16.32
CA LYS A 88 -5.11 3.84 17.66
C LYS A 88 -6.30 4.67 18.14
N LYS A 89 -6.43 5.92 17.70
CA LYS A 89 -7.57 6.79 18.00
C LYS A 89 -8.82 6.35 17.24
N HIS A 90 -8.68 6.04 15.95
CA HIS A 90 -9.82 5.78 15.08
C HIS A 90 -10.29 4.33 15.09
N PHE A 91 -9.44 3.37 15.41
CA PHE A 91 -9.81 1.95 15.46
C PHE A 91 -9.70 1.41 16.89
N LYS A 92 -10.71 0.66 17.34
CA LYS A 92 -10.79 0.16 18.73
C LYS A 92 -9.70 -0.85 19.07
N ALA A 93 -9.42 -1.77 18.15
CA ALA A 93 -8.41 -2.82 18.30
C ALA A 93 -7.74 -3.16 16.95
N PRO A 94 -6.97 -2.22 16.37
CA PRO A 94 -6.26 -2.49 15.13
C PRO A 94 -5.09 -3.45 15.35
N ASP A 95 -4.88 -4.37 14.40
CA ASP A 95 -3.64 -5.12 14.28
C ASP A 95 -2.61 -4.26 13.53
N ILE A 96 -1.58 -3.80 14.24
CA ILE A 96 -0.60 -2.87 13.70
C ILE A 96 0.67 -3.63 13.34
N ARG A 97 0.91 -3.79 12.04
CA ARG A 97 2.06 -4.53 11.48
C ARG A 97 3.10 -3.52 11.03
N ARG A 98 4.24 -3.49 11.72
CA ARG A 98 5.25 -2.43 11.58
C ARG A 98 6.29 -2.80 10.54
N HIS A 99 6.59 -1.86 9.65
CA HIS A 99 7.67 -2.00 8.66
C HIS A 99 8.58 -0.76 8.72
N ASP A 100 9.89 -0.95 8.78
CA ASP A 100 10.88 0.14 8.70
C ASP A 100 11.07 0.65 7.27
N LEU A 101 9.96 1.12 6.69
CA LEU A 101 9.82 1.52 5.29
C LEU A 101 9.20 2.91 5.19
N GLN A 102 9.31 3.51 4.01
CA GLN A 102 8.61 4.74 3.62
C GLN A 102 7.13 4.46 3.32
N HIS A 103 6.34 5.53 3.17
CA HIS A 103 4.93 5.44 2.80
C HIS A 103 4.76 4.66 1.49
N GLU A 104 3.88 3.66 1.48
CA GLU A 104 3.60 2.77 0.34
C GLU A 104 4.78 1.95 -0.22
N GLU A 105 5.99 2.08 0.33
CA GLU A 105 7.18 1.39 -0.17
C GLU A 105 7.02 -0.14 -0.16
N LEU A 106 6.35 -0.71 0.85
CA LEU A 106 6.04 -2.14 0.90
C LEU A 106 5.25 -2.59 -0.35
N LEU A 107 4.19 -1.86 -0.68
CA LEU A 107 3.30 -2.15 -1.80
C LEU A 107 4.03 -1.98 -3.14
N VAL A 108 4.76 -0.88 -3.29
CA VAL A 108 5.34 -0.47 -4.58
C VAL A 108 6.63 -1.21 -4.89
N CYS A 109 7.48 -1.42 -3.88
CA CYS A 109 8.82 -1.95 -4.09
C CYS A 109 8.93 -3.46 -3.85
N TYR A 110 8.07 -4.02 -3.00
CA TYR A 110 8.14 -5.41 -2.54
C TYR A 110 6.77 -6.12 -2.66
N PRO A 111 6.18 -6.21 -3.87
CA PRO A 111 4.83 -6.72 -4.05
C PRO A 111 4.62 -8.16 -3.57
N GLN A 112 5.64 -9.02 -3.65
CA GLN A 112 5.56 -10.38 -3.10
C GLN A 112 5.44 -10.37 -1.57
N GLN A 113 6.28 -9.58 -0.90
CA GLN A 113 6.24 -9.43 0.56
C GLN A 113 4.92 -8.81 1.01
N TRP A 114 4.42 -7.80 0.28
CA TRP A 114 3.10 -7.24 0.54
C TRP A 114 1.99 -8.31 0.44
N ALA A 115 2.01 -9.14 -0.60
CA ALA A 115 1.03 -10.21 -0.78
C ALA A 115 1.14 -11.33 0.27
N GLU A 116 2.36 -11.63 0.74
CA GLU A 116 2.59 -12.53 1.87
C GLU A 116 2.04 -11.94 3.18
N GLU A 117 2.27 -10.65 3.43
CA GLU A 117 1.75 -9.99 4.62
C GLU A 117 0.21 -10.00 4.63
N VAL A 118 -0.44 -9.77 3.49
CA VAL A 118 -1.90 -9.90 3.34
C VAL A 118 -2.36 -11.33 3.63
N ARG A 119 -1.69 -12.35 3.08
CA ARG A 119 -2.00 -13.76 3.35
C ARG A 119 -1.86 -14.09 4.84
N ASN A 120 -0.81 -13.60 5.48
CA ASN A 120 -0.56 -13.76 6.91
C ASN A 120 -1.64 -13.07 7.77
N CYS A 121 -2.15 -11.91 7.36
CA CYS A 121 -3.28 -11.25 8.01
C CYS A 121 -4.56 -12.08 7.92
N CYS A 122 -4.85 -12.58 6.72
CA CYS A 122 -6.05 -13.36 6.45
C CYS A 122 -5.95 -14.82 6.92
N ARG A 123 -4.80 -15.23 7.48
CA ARG A 123 -4.51 -16.63 7.88
C ARG A 123 -4.73 -17.62 6.73
N ILE A 124 -4.41 -17.20 5.52
CA ILE A 124 -4.49 -18.04 4.32
C ILE A 124 -3.14 -18.72 4.15
N PHE A 125 -3.05 -19.96 4.61
CA PHE A 125 -1.85 -20.78 4.45
C PHE A 125 -2.00 -21.71 3.25
N PRO A 126 -0.92 -21.97 2.49
CA PRO A 126 -0.95 -23.00 1.45
C PRO A 126 -1.31 -24.35 2.09
N LYS A 127 -2.15 -25.13 1.41
CA LYS A 127 -2.47 -26.50 1.84
C LYS A 127 -1.15 -27.27 1.99
N SER A 128 -0.91 -27.85 3.17
CA SER A 128 0.24 -28.68 3.42
C SER A 128 0.26 -29.85 2.44
N SER A 129 1.33 -29.98 1.66
CA SER A 129 1.53 -31.04 0.66
C SER A 129 1.84 -32.41 1.29
N LYS A 130 1.26 -32.73 2.44
CA LYS A 130 1.44 -34.00 3.14
C LYS A 130 0.06 -34.56 3.51
N GLY A 131 -0.37 -35.59 2.79
CA GLY A 131 -1.51 -36.41 3.22
C GLY A 131 -2.41 -36.99 2.13
N GLU A 132 -1.89 -37.49 1.01
CA GLU A 132 -2.61 -38.43 0.13
C GLU A 132 -1.63 -39.45 -0.45
N LYS A 133 -1.13 -40.34 0.41
CA LYS A 133 -0.54 -41.64 0.03
C LYS A 133 -0.78 -42.61 1.17
N GLU A 134 -2.02 -43.02 1.36
CA GLU A 134 -2.39 -44.22 2.12
C GLU A 134 -3.88 -44.43 1.89
N ASN A 135 -4.19 -45.38 1.00
CA ASN A 135 -5.38 -46.26 1.00
C ASN A 135 -5.62 -46.76 -0.43
N GLU A 136 -4.73 -47.65 -0.89
CA GLU A 136 -5.03 -48.55 -2.00
C GLU A 136 -4.28 -49.87 -1.74
N GLN A 137 -4.79 -50.63 -0.76
CA GLN A 137 -4.53 -52.06 -0.59
C GLN A 137 -5.42 -52.61 0.55
N THR A 138 -6.62 -53.04 0.18
CA THR A 138 -7.32 -54.24 0.71
C THR A 138 -8.40 -54.62 -0.28
#